data_AF-A0A378JCI8-F1
#
_entry.id   AF-A0A378JCI8-F1
#
_cell.length_a   1.000
_cell.length_b   1.000
_cell.length_c   1.000
_cell.angle_alpha   90.00
_cell.angle_beta   90.00
_cell.angle_gamma   90.00
#
_symmetry.space_group_name_H-M   'P 1'
#
loop_
_entity.id
_entity.type
_entity.pdbx_description
1 polymer ?
#
loop_
_entity_poly.entity_id
_entity_poly.type
_entity_poly.pdbx_seq_one_letter_code
_entity_poly.pdbx_strand_id
1 'polypeptide(L)'
;MKKILLFMLAAISFANQVEARKPLASGDVLGRDLLIPGAGWIGHVGLGTGDDVGYPTQIIIEVLNENRVIQFNSFTNFTSRSKYWGSRSGVGDYSTGTYKALAEGYHQSWWCPTYSSSTAYIIGQGNLQNRRPTKCGMWRCDTFIAWDFYSAGFSQIMDNKIMLPIKVFYTFPYANGDALSPSNSENITQPPLIDIKDKQFSDLSADELNNLPYEKFVELADIPMKDETPTHMSKEWEFAANIQVNETKRGIFIDRLAVSNEQNVIPRFLKMYQEAKSSEIRSKLIQGLMIYYQNHSDSLDKNYDAEVLREFYSKMLYQNLERNDADKIIRGYIDFHSAQQIINRRSQIEQQMVGIEPRLILGLKLELAYKSLELEKIYIPAVIEMLRKYQRSDLDGMFFGITKLWHESLKDKHSITAIKSYLDFTEKKYVRSSANTEDLYFGVAKNSFKELKNSL
;
A
#
# COMPACT_ATOMS: atom_id res chain seq x y z
N MET A 1 -49.67 23.32 -28.68
CA MET A 1 -49.98 23.32 -27.22
C MET A 1 -50.05 21.86 -26.79
N LYS A 2 -49.27 21.30 -25.87
CA LYS A 2 -48.63 21.77 -24.65
C LYS A 2 -47.24 21.13 -24.52
N LYS A 3 -46.20 21.91 -24.21
CA LYS A 3 -44.91 21.40 -23.72
C LYS A 3 -45.12 21.05 -22.25
N ILE A 4 -44.97 19.78 -21.89
CA ILE A 4 -44.91 19.35 -20.48
C ILE A 4 -43.45 19.50 -20.07
N LEU A 5 -43.18 20.58 -19.32
CA LEU A 5 -41.91 20.81 -18.66
C LEU A 5 -41.96 20.01 -17.34
N LEU A 6 -41.31 18.85 -17.29
CA LEU A 6 -41.06 18.16 -16.03
C LEU A 6 -39.95 18.92 -15.30
N PHE A 7 -40.33 19.73 -14.32
CA PHE A 7 -39.40 20.24 -13.32
C PHE A 7 -38.94 19.05 -12.47
N MET A 8 -37.71 18.55 -12.69
CA MET A 8 -36.98 17.89 -11.62
C MET A 8 -36.69 18.97 -10.57
N LEU A 9 -37.46 18.96 -9.48
CA LEU A 9 -36.97 19.53 -8.24
C LEU A 9 -35.77 18.69 -7.81
N ALA A 10 -34.56 19.19 -8.11
CA ALA A 10 -33.40 18.88 -7.30
C ALA A 10 -33.73 19.36 -5.88
N ALA A 11 -34.27 18.46 -5.07
CA ALA A 11 -34.24 18.63 -3.63
C ALA A 11 -32.76 18.59 -3.24
N ILE A 12 -32.13 19.76 -3.26
CA ILE A 12 -30.89 19.98 -2.53
C ILE A 12 -31.32 19.84 -1.07
N SER A 13 -31.20 18.63 -0.54
CA SER A 13 -31.23 18.42 0.89
C SER A 13 -30.00 19.15 1.44
N PHE A 14 -30.18 20.41 1.82
CA PHE A 14 -29.36 21.06 2.83
C PHE A 14 -29.67 20.38 4.16
N ALA A 15 -29.32 19.09 4.27
CA ALA A 15 -29.06 18.51 5.56
C ALA A 15 -27.90 19.33 6.10
N ASN A 16 -28.14 20.03 7.20
CA ASN A 16 -27.10 20.63 8.03
C ASN A 16 -26.04 19.56 8.25
N GLN A 17 -24.98 19.56 7.44
CA GLN A 17 -23.78 18.82 7.75
C GLN A 17 -23.25 19.52 8.98
N VAL A 18 -23.48 18.91 10.15
CA VAL A 18 -22.58 19.10 11.30
C VAL A 18 -21.19 19.00 10.69
N GLU A 19 -20.46 20.12 10.70
CA GLU A 19 -19.21 20.26 9.95
C GLU A 19 -18.30 19.11 10.39
N ALA A 20 -18.10 18.15 9.48
CA ALA A 20 -17.38 16.94 9.79
C ALA A 20 -15.97 17.33 10.25
N ARG A 21 -15.64 17.00 11.49
CA ARG A 21 -14.47 17.53 12.18
C ARG A 21 -13.17 17.18 11.46
N LYS A 22 -12.26 18.15 11.36
CA LYS A 22 -10.87 17.99 10.93
C LYS A 22 -10.03 17.23 11.95
N PRO A 23 -8.96 16.53 11.55
CA PRO A 23 -8.04 15.91 12.49
C PRO A 23 -7.44 16.97 13.43
N LEU A 24 -7.53 16.76 14.75
CA LEU A 24 -6.98 17.71 15.73
C LEU A 24 -5.63 17.27 16.27
N ALA A 25 -5.37 15.97 16.29
CA ALA A 25 -4.12 15.42 16.77
C ALA A 25 -3.52 14.43 15.78
N SER A 26 -2.22 14.22 15.95
CA SER A 26 -1.45 13.23 15.23
C SER A 26 -1.96 11.83 15.56
N GLY A 27 -2.38 11.13 14.52
CA GLY A 27 -3.00 9.81 14.58
C GLY A 27 -4.52 9.86 14.67
N ASP A 28 -5.16 10.99 14.38
CA ASP A 28 -6.61 10.99 14.10
C ASP A 28 -6.91 10.11 12.88
N VAL A 29 -7.92 9.25 12.97
CA VAL A 29 -8.43 8.46 11.84
C VAL A 29 -9.55 9.24 11.17
N LEU A 30 -9.45 9.38 9.85
CA LEU A 30 -10.42 10.05 9.01
C LEU A 30 -11.16 9.02 8.18
N GLY A 31 -12.44 9.31 7.90
CA GLY A 31 -13.25 8.47 7.02
C GLY A 31 -13.97 9.29 5.96
N ARG A 32 -14.17 8.69 4.78
CA ARG A 32 -14.98 9.25 3.69
C ARG A 32 -15.65 8.12 2.90
N ASP A 33 -16.68 8.46 2.13
CA ASP A 33 -17.31 7.51 1.22
C ASP A 33 -16.28 7.00 0.20
N LEU A 34 -16.45 5.77 -0.28
CA LEU A 34 -15.64 5.23 -1.36
C LEU A 34 -16.13 5.82 -2.69
N LEU A 35 -15.21 6.12 -3.61
CA LEU A 35 -15.58 6.63 -4.94
C LEU A 35 -15.95 5.47 -5.88
N ILE A 36 -16.82 4.56 -5.41
CA ILE A 36 -17.33 3.43 -6.20
C ILE A 36 -18.87 3.46 -6.16
N PRO A 37 -19.54 3.58 -7.32
CA PRO A 37 -21.00 3.52 -7.38
C PRO A 37 -21.56 2.28 -6.69
N GLY A 38 -22.54 2.46 -5.79
CA GLY A 38 -23.18 1.36 -5.04
C GLY A 38 -22.36 0.82 -3.85
N ALA A 39 -21.07 1.17 -3.74
CA ALA A 39 -20.19 0.76 -2.64
C ALA A 39 -19.67 1.94 -1.81
N GLY A 40 -20.17 3.16 -2.07
CA GLY A 40 -19.69 4.39 -1.44
C GLY A 40 -19.77 4.37 0.09
N TRP A 41 -20.75 3.69 0.66
CA TRP A 41 -20.94 3.65 2.10
C TRP A 41 -19.90 2.78 2.86
N ILE A 42 -19.27 1.80 2.20
CA ILE A 42 -18.19 0.97 2.79
C ILE A 42 -17.00 1.85 3.17
N GLY A 43 -16.78 2.88 2.34
CA GLY A 43 -15.89 3.99 2.59
C GLY A 43 -14.41 3.72 2.39
N HIS A 44 -13.64 4.67 2.90
CA HIS A 44 -12.19 4.73 2.85
C HIS A 44 -11.69 5.45 4.10
N VAL A 45 -10.58 4.96 4.67
CA VAL A 45 -9.97 5.53 5.88
C VAL A 45 -8.53 5.98 5.65
N GLY A 46 -8.11 6.99 6.38
CA GLY A 46 -6.74 7.51 6.37
C GLY A 46 -6.31 8.00 7.75
N LEU A 47 -5.00 8.19 7.93
CA LEU A 47 -4.38 8.62 9.18
C LEU A 47 -3.94 10.09 9.06
N GLY A 48 -4.48 10.96 9.90
CA GLY A 48 -4.23 12.39 9.89
C GLY A 48 -3.13 12.83 10.86
N THR A 49 -2.40 13.85 10.47
CA THR A 49 -1.66 14.72 11.40
C THR A 49 -2.58 15.83 11.88
N GLY A 50 -2.53 16.16 13.17
CA GLY A 50 -3.31 17.23 13.77
C GLY A 50 -2.63 18.59 13.71
N ASP A 51 -3.21 19.57 14.40
CA ASP A 51 -2.60 20.90 14.59
C ASP A 51 -1.46 20.86 15.62
N ASP A 52 -1.34 19.74 16.36
CA ASP A 52 -0.29 19.43 17.33
C ASP A 52 1.12 19.37 16.73
N VAL A 53 1.24 19.20 15.41
CA VAL A 53 2.53 19.27 14.70
C VAL A 53 2.94 20.70 14.32
N GLY A 54 2.16 21.73 14.69
CA GLY A 54 2.52 23.13 14.53
C GLY A 54 2.49 23.65 13.10
N TYR A 55 1.87 22.92 12.17
CA TYR A 55 1.70 23.34 10.77
C TYR A 55 0.20 23.43 10.42
N PRO A 56 -0.22 24.46 9.64
CA PRO A 56 -1.61 24.64 9.22
C PRO A 56 -2.09 23.59 8.19
N THR A 57 -1.22 22.68 7.76
CA THR A 57 -1.50 21.65 6.76
C THR A 57 -1.58 20.28 7.41
N GLN A 58 -2.80 19.83 7.67
CA GLN A 58 -3.11 18.47 8.09
C GLN A 58 -2.79 17.51 6.93
N ILE A 59 -1.77 16.67 7.13
CA ILE A 59 -1.34 15.63 6.19
C ILE A 59 -2.12 14.36 6.50
N ILE A 60 -2.67 13.74 5.46
CA ILE A 60 -3.38 12.47 5.53
C ILE A 60 -2.53 11.39 4.86
N ILE A 61 -2.13 10.38 5.61
CA ILE A 61 -1.52 9.16 5.09
C ILE A 61 -2.65 8.20 4.71
N GLU A 62 -2.75 7.82 3.44
CA GLU A 62 -3.79 6.91 2.95
C GLU A 62 -3.22 5.89 1.94
N VAL A 63 -3.87 4.72 1.87
CA VAL A 63 -3.55 3.64 0.93
C VAL A 63 -4.56 3.62 -0.21
N LEU A 64 -4.11 3.85 -1.44
CA LEU A 64 -4.95 3.91 -2.62
C LEU A 64 -4.54 2.84 -3.64
N ASN A 65 -5.51 2.42 -4.46
CA ASN A 65 -5.25 1.62 -5.66
C ASN A 65 -4.70 2.50 -6.79
N GLU A 66 -3.63 3.24 -6.50
CA GLU A 66 -3.00 4.22 -7.36
C GLU A 66 -1.48 4.11 -7.22
N ASN A 67 -0.73 4.64 -8.19
CA ASN A 67 0.72 4.73 -8.10
C ASN A 67 1.15 6.13 -7.65
N ARG A 68 1.83 6.28 -6.51
CA ARG A 68 2.19 5.27 -5.49
C ARG A 68 1.02 4.87 -4.57
N VAL A 69 1.14 3.70 -3.94
CA VAL A 69 0.10 3.09 -3.09
C VAL A 69 -0.11 3.84 -1.77
N ILE A 70 0.95 4.03 -0.98
CA ILE A 70 0.89 4.86 0.25
C ILE A 70 1.18 6.31 -0.12
N GLN A 71 0.18 7.17 0.01
CA GLN A 71 0.23 8.58 -0.33
C GLN A 71 0.13 9.47 0.91
N PHE A 72 0.65 10.70 0.78
CA PHE A 72 0.50 11.74 1.80
C PHE A 72 -0.19 12.90 1.11
N ASN A 73 -1.46 13.08 1.45
CA ASN A 73 -2.35 14.00 0.80
C ASN A 73 -2.72 15.13 1.76
N SER A 74 -3.07 16.29 1.22
CA SER A 74 -3.64 17.34 2.05
C SER A 74 -5.05 16.95 2.50
N PHE A 75 -5.49 17.46 3.64
CA PHE A 75 -6.87 17.30 4.10
C PHE A 75 -7.90 17.72 3.03
N THR A 76 -7.61 18.78 2.26
CA THR A 76 -8.48 19.21 1.14
C THR A 76 -8.53 18.16 0.03
N ASN A 77 -7.39 17.58 -0.37
CA ASN A 77 -7.37 16.52 -1.37
C ASN A 77 -8.22 15.33 -0.90
N PHE A 78 -7.99 14.86 0.33
CA PHE A 78 -8.72 13.73 0.91
C PHE A 78 -10.24 13.96 0.90
N THR A 79 -10.69 15.10 1.44
CA THR A 79 -12.12 15.42 1.59
C THR A 79 -12.82 15.78 0.27
N SER A 80 -12.08 16.26 -0.74
CA SER A 80 -12.66 16.59 -2.05
C SER A 80 -13.01 15.37 -2.91
N ARG A 81 -12.43 14.20 -2.61
CA ARG A 81 -12.62 12.99 -3.42
C ARG A 81 -14.02 12.39 -3.26
N SER A 82 -14.68 12.56 -2.13
CA SER A 82 -15.99 11.97 -1.82
C SER A 82 -16.56 12.54 -0.51
N LYS A 83 -17.81 12.20 -0.16
CA LYS A 83 -18.46 12.70 1.07
C LYS A 83 -17.64 12.32 2.31
N TYR A 84 -17.21 13.33 3.06
CA TYR A 84 -16.42 13.18 4.27
C TYR A 84 -17.27 12.81 5.50
N TRP A 85 -16.74 11.94 6.36
CA TRP A 85 -17.42 11.47 7.58
C TRP A 85 -16.96 12.17 8.87
N GLY A 86 -15.76 12.74 8.88
CA GLY A 86 -15.14 13.35 10.07
C GLY A 86 -13.85 12.64 10.52
N SER A 87 -13.30 13.08 11.65
CA SER A 87 -12.13 12.49 12.31
C SER A 87 -12.45 11.89 13.68
N ARG A 88 -11.67 10.88 14.10
CA ARG A 88 -11.80 10.15 15.38
C ARG A 88 -10.43 9.81 15.95
N SER A 89 -10.24 9.87 17.28
CA SER A 89 -8.89 9.70 17.86
C SER A 89 -8.78 9.46 19.37
N GLY A 90 -9.87 9.25 20.10
CA GLY A 90 -9.78 9.08 21.56
C GLY A 90 -9.19 7.73 22.02
N VAL A 91 -8.31 7.10 21.24
CA VAL A 91 -7.61 5.86 21.60
C VAL A 91 -6.19 6.22 22.07
N GLY A 92 -6.06 6.50 23.37
CA GLY A 92 -4.77 6.68 24.05
C GLY A 92 -4.35 8.14 24.30
N ASP A 93 -3.23 8.28 25.02
CA ASP A 93 -2.56 9.58 25.22
C ASP A 93 -1.90 10.01 23.90
N TYR A 94 -2.34 11.16 23.37
CA TYR A 94 -1.85 11.80 22.15
C TYR A 94 -0.32 11.98 22.11
N SER A 95 0.34 11.96 23.27
CA SER A 95 1.77 12.23 23.37
C SER A 95 2.68 11.10 22.90
N THR A 96 2.24 9.82 22.84
CA THR A 96 3.16 8.71 22.48
C THR A 96 2.58 7.56 21.66
N GLY A 97 1.31 7.19 21.83
CA GLY A 97 0.74 6.02 21.15
C GLY A 97 0.34 6.32 19.70
N THR A 98 -0.40 7.40 19.49
CA THR A 98 -0.93 7.78 18.18
C THR A 98 0.17 8.27 17.22
N TYR A 99 1.22 8.91 17.75
CA TYR A 99 2.42 9.23 16.98
C TYR A 99 3.17 7.98 16.47
N LYS A 100 3.22 6.90 17.26
CA LYS A 100 3.84 5.63 16.82
C LYS A 100 3.09 5.02 15.64
N ALA A 101 1.76 5.11 15.62
CA ALA A 101 0.95 4.65 14.49
C ALA A 101 1.28 5.45 13.22
N LEU A 102 1.39 6.78 13.31
CA LEU A 102 1.84 7.62 12.20
C LEU A 102 3.26 7.28 11.72
N ALA A 103 4.18 7.04 12.66
CA ALA A 103 5.54 6.66 12.35
C ALA A 103 5.59 5.32 11.61
N GLU A 104 4.79 4.34 12.04
CA GLU A 104 4.68 3.06 11.34
C GLU A 104 4.09 3.21 9.93
N GLY A 105 3.00 3.98 9.77
CA GLY A 105 2.42 4.22 8.45
C GLY A 105 3.43 4.90 7.50
N TYR A 106 4.25 5.83 8.03
CA TYR A 106 5.37 6.40 7.29
C TYR A 106 6.45 5.36 6.95
N HIS A 107 6.82 4.48 7.89
CA HIS A 107 7.79 3.41 7.67
C HIS A 107 7.34 2.41 6.61
N GLN A 108 6.07 2.00 6.62
CA GLN A 108 5.50 1.09 5.62
C GLN A 108 5.55 1.67 4.20
N SER A 109 5.61 3.01 4.06
CA SER A 109 5.82 3.67 2.76
C SER A 109 7.19 3.40 2.13
N TRP A 110 8.15 2.84 2.88
CA TRP A 110 9.49 2.50 2.39
C TRP A 110 9.60 1.07 1.87
N TRP A 111 8.76 0.16 2.36
CA TRP A 111 8.85 -1.27 2.08
C TRP A 111 8.06 -1.65 0.82
N CYS A 112 8.36 -0.98 -0.30
CA CYS A 112 7.75 -1.22 -1.61
C CYS A 112 6.25 -1.54 -1.59
N PRO A 113 5.39 -0.66 -1.05
CA PRO A 113 3.99 -0.97 -0.80
C PRO A 113 3.23 -1.27 -2.09
N THR A 114 2.41 -2.32 -2.04
CA THR A 114 1.48 -2.76 -3.07
C THR A 114 0.04 -2.71 -2.56
N TYR A 115 -0.92 -2.54 -3.46
CA TYR A 115 -2.33 -2.44 -3.10
C TYR A 115 -2.99 -3.82 -3.08
N SER A 116 -3.76 -4.10 -2.02
CA SER A 116 -4.64 -5.25 -1.89
C SER A 116 -6.10 -4.81 -2.04
N SER A 117 -6.87 -5.59 -2.79
CA SER A 117 -8.33 -5.46 -2.83
C SER A 117 -8.99 -6.20 -1.67
N SER A 118 -8.27 -7.11 -1.01
CA SER A 118 -8.75 -7.98 0.06
C SER A 118 -8.40 -7.45 1.46
N THR A 119 -8.96 -8.09 2.49
CA THR A 119 -8.53 -7.94 3.90
C THR A 119 -7.21 -8.65 4.17
N ALA A 120 -6.73 -9.50 3.26
CA ALA A 120 -5.40 -10.08 3.34
C ALA A 120 -4.35 -8.98 3.14
N TYR A 121 -3.35 -8.98 4.02
CA TYR A 121 -2.30 -7.98 4.03
C TYR A 121 -0.95 -8.62 4.35
N ILE A 122 0.11 -7.92 3.95
CA ILE A 122 1.48 -8.27 4.29
C ILE A 122 2.13 -7.04 4.89
N ILE A 123 2.76 -7.25 6.05
CA ILE A 123 3.62 -6.25 6.67
C ILE A 123 4.90 -6.16 5.85
N GLY A 124 5.21 -4.96 5.35
CA GLY A 124 6.44 -4.71 4.62
C GLY A 124 7.64 -4.81 5.56
N GLN A 125 8.71 -5.42 5.06
CA GLN A 125 9.93 -5.66 5.82
C GLN A 125 11.17 -5.39 4.97
N GLY A 126 12.26 -5.09 5.64
CA GLY A 126 13.56 -4.94 5.01
C GLY A 126 14.68 -4.84 6.01
N ASN A 127 15.89 -4.71 5.50
CA ASN A 127 17.06 -4.57 6.34
C ASN A 127 17.10 -3.17 6.96
N LEU A 128 17.05 -3.08 8.29
CA LEU A 128 16.99 -1.81 9.01
C LEU A 128 18.26 -0.95 8.88
N GLN A 129 19.41 -1.56 8.55
CA GLN A 129 20.69 -0.86 8.40
C GLN A 129 20.81 -0.14 7.05
N ASN A 130 20.05 -0.54 6.04
CA ASN A 130 20.17 0.06 4.71
C ASN A 130 18.82 0.32 4.03
N ARG A 131 17.70 -0.02 4.69
CA ARG A 131 16.33 0.06 4.20
C ARG A 131 16.07 -0.63 2.86
N ARG A 132 16.89 -1.63 2.51
CA ARG A 132 16.61 -2.50 1.38
C ARG A 132 15.36 -3.34 1.70
N PRO A 133 14.28 -3.26 0.92
CA PRO A 133 13.14 -4.15 1.10
C PRO A 133 13.55 -5.60 0.89
N THR A 134 13.08 -6.49 1.76
CA THR A 134 13.15 -7.95 1.61
C THR A 134 11.77 -8.55 1.37
N LYS A 135 10.72 -7.84 1.82
CA LYS A 135 9.33 -8.21 1.63
C LYS A 135 8.51 -6.95 1.39
N CYS A 136 7.83 -6.88 0.25
CA CYS A 136 6.96 -5.76 -0.03
C CYS A 136 5.70 -5.79 0.85
N GLY A 137 5.31 -4.63 1.35
CA GLY A 137 4.04 -4.46 2.05
C GLY A 137 2.88 -4.61 1.09
N MET A 138 1.77 -5.20 1.54
CA MET A 138 0.55 -5.35 0.75
C MET A 138 -0.62 -4.89 1.59
N TRP A 139 -1.30 -3.83 1.16
CA TRP A 139 -2.17 -3.05 2.02
C TRP A 139 -3.47 -2.66 1.34
N ARG A 140 -4.54 -2.65 2.13
CA ARG A 140 -5.79 -1.95 1.87
C ARG A 140 -5.92 -0.84 2.92
N CYS A 141 -6.74 0.18 2.66
CA CYS A 141 -6.85 1.33 3.56
C CYS A 141 -7.20 0.97 5.01
N ASP A 142 -8.08 0.00 5.23
CA ASP A 142 -8.49 -0.44 6.56
C ASP A 142 -7.46 -1.37 7.23
N THR A 143 -6.89 -2.32 6.50
CA THR A 143 -5.86 -3.23 7.02
C THR A 143 -4.58 -2.47 7.41
N PHE A 144 -4.24 -1.43 6.65
CA PHE A 144 -3.14 -0.52 6.93
C PHE A 144 -3.34 0.25 8.24
N ILE A 145 -4.47 0.93 8.39
CA ILE A 145 -4.78 1.69 9.62
C ILE A 145 -4.87 0.75 10.82
N ALA A 146 -5.51 -0.42 10.67
CA ALA A 146 -5.59 -1.40 11.74
C ALA A 146 -4.19 -1.88 12.18
N TRP A 147 -3.28 -2.14 11.24
CA TRP A 147 -1.90 -2.52 11.55
C TRP A 147 -1.11 -1.39 12.24
N ASP A 148 -1.19 -0.16 11.74
CA ASP A 148 -0.48 0.98 12.31
C ASP A 148 -0.82 1.17 13.80
N PHE A 149 -2.09 1.03 14.16
CA PHE A 149 -2.53 1.08 15.56
C PHE A 149 -2.17 -0.18 16.36
N TYR A 150 -2.34 -1.36 15.77
CA TYR A 150 -1.96 -2.62 16.41
C TYR A 150 -0.47 -2.61 16.80
N SER A 151 0.41 -2.23 15.87
CA SER A 151 1.86 -2.15 16.10
C SER A 151 2.26 -1.08 17.12
N ALA A 152 1.45 -0.03 17.27
CA ALA A 152 1.61 1.00 18.29
C ALA A 152 1.14 0.56 19.70
N GLY A 153 0.59 -0.66 19.83
CA GLY A 153 0.16 -1.26 21.10
C GLY A 153 -1.35 -1.23 21.35
N PHE A 154 -2.17 -0.84 20.36
CA PHE A 154 -3.62 -0.80 20.46
C PHE A 154 -4.25 -2.07 19.88
N SER A 155 -4.02 -3.21 20.54
CA SER A 155 -4.43 -4.53 20.02
C SER A 155 -5.93 -4.68 19.78
N GLN A 156 -6.76 -3.93 20.52
CA GLN A 156 -8.22 -3.95 20.41
C GLN A 156 -8.75 -3.57 19.02
N ILE A 157 -7.95 -2.88 18.18
CA ILE A 157 -8.35 -2.55 16.81
C ILE A 157 -8.54 -3.81 15.94
N MET A 158 -7.89 -4.92 16.31
CA MET A 158 -7.93 -6.20 15.60
C MET A 158 -9.05 -7.12 16.10
N ASP A 159 -9.80 -6.74 17.14
CA ASP A 159 -10.92 -7.52 17.68
C ASP A 159 -12.12 -7.51 16.72
N ASN A 160 -12.22 -6.47 15.88
CA ASN A 160 -13.17 -6.41 14.79
C ASN A 160 -12.73 -7.40 13.71
N LYS A 161 -13.16 -8.66 13.86
CA LYS A 161 -12.97 -9.77 12.90
C LYS A 161 -13.34 -9.44 11.45
N ILE A 162 -14.01 -8.31 11.21
CA ILE A 162 -14.38 -7.83 9.89
C ILE A 162 -13.69 -6.48 9.68
N MET A 163 -12.62 -6.47 8.89
CA MET A 163 -11.94 -5.25 8.47
C MET A 163 -12.72 -4.64 7.29
N LEU A 164 -13.59 -3.70 7.60
CA LEU A 164 -14.18 -2.77 6.63
C LEU A 164 -13.74 -1.35 7.04
N PRO A 165 -13.53 -0.42 6.09
CA PRO A 165 -13.10 0.94 6.42
C PRO A 165 -14.04 1.61 7.41
N ILE A 166 -15.36 1.47 7.22
CA ILE A 166 -16.36 1.96 8.16
C ILE A 166 -16.21 1.35 9.57
N LYS A 167 -15.96 0.05 9.70
CA LYS A 167 -15.78 -0.62 10.99
C LYS A 167 -14.51 -0.16 11.69
N VAL A 168 -13.41 -0.03 10.96
CA VAL A 168 -12.16 0.54 11.48
C VAL A 168 -12.39 1.96 11.98
N PHE A 169 -13.02 2.82 11.17
CA PHE A 169 -13.35 4.19 11.56
C PHE A 169 -14.17 4.23 12.86
N TYR A 170 -15.24 3.43 12.95
CA TYR A 170 -16.11 3.43 14.13
C TYR A 170 -15.48 2.83 15.40
N THR A 171 -14.33 2.17 15.30
CA THR A 171 -13.58 1.66 16.46
C THR A 171 -12.97 2.79 17.30
N PHE A 172 -12.67 3.93 16.68
CA PHE A 172 -12.07 5.07 17.34
C PHE A 172 -13.17 5.98 17.93
N PRO A 173 -13.07 6.43 19.20
CA PRO A 173 -14.01 7.38 19.75
C PRO A 173 -13.67 8.81 19.30
N TYR A 174 -14.61 9.74 19.49
CA TYR A 174 -14.36 11.16 19.28
C TYR A 174 -13.42 11.70 20.37
N ALA A 175 -12.48 12.56 19.99
CA ALA A 175 -11.43 13.07 20.89
C ALA A 175 -11.93 13.86 22.11
N ASN A 176 -13.19 14.33 22.09
CA ASN A 176 -13.75 15.20 23.13
C ASN A 176 -14.49 14.44 24.24
N GLY A 177 -14.39 13.11 24.27
CA GLY A 177 -15.12 12.32 25.26
C GLY A 177 -16.64 12.35 25.05
N ASP A 178 -17.12 12.71 23.85
CA ASP A 178 -18.49 12.41 23.44
C ASP A 178 -18.64 10.90 23.49
N ALA A 179 -19.21 10.45 24.61
CA ALA A 179 -19.51 9.07 24.88
C ALA A 179 -20.25 8.52 23.67
N LEU A 180 -19.87 7.30 23.28
CA LEU A 180 -20.67 6.47 22.40
C LEU A 180 -22.14 6.62 22.85
N SER A 181 -22.96 7.34 22.08
CA SER A 181 -24.37 6.99 22.08
C SER A 181 -24.35 5.56 21.54
N PRO A 182 -24.85 4.56 22.29
CA PRO A 182 -24.96 3.22 21.76
C PRO A 182 -25.97 3.30 20.63
N SER A 183 -25.50 3.63 19.43
CA SER A 183 -26.31 3.58 18.23
C SER A 183 -26.57 2.11 18.02
N ASN A 184 -27.77 1.69 18.45
CA ASN A 184 -28.36 0.39 18.25
C ASN A 184 -27.32 -0.73 18.20
N SER A 185 -27.16 -1.42 19.32
CA SER A 185 -26.93 -2.85 19.23
C SER A 185 -28.05 -3.43 18.36
N GLU A 186 -27.89 -3.39 17.04
CA GLU A 186 -28.40 -4.45 16.20
C GLU A 186 -27.98 -5.70 16.95
N ASN A 187 -28.98 -6.46 17.38
CA ASN A 187 -28.77 -7.72 18.05
C ASN A 187 -27.68 -8.44 17.28
N ILE A 188 -26.46 -8.45 17.82
CA ILE A 188 -25.38 -9.30 17.33
C ILE A 188 -25.85 -10.67 17.79
N THR A 189 -26.80 -11.22 17.04
CA THR A 189 -27.07 -12.65 16.98
C THR A 189 -25.70 -13.29 16.97
N GLN A 190 -25.47 -14.17 17.95
CA GLN A 190 -24.20 -14.85 18.14
C GLN A 190 -23.53 -15.07 16.78
N PRO A 191 -22.30 -14.59 16.58
CA PRO A 191 -21.65 -14.68 15.28
C PRO A 191 -21.76 -16.14 14.84
N PRO A 192 -22.35 -16.42 13.65
CA PRO A 192 -22.51 -17.78 13.22
C PRO A 192 -21.14 -18.46 13.27
N LEU A 193 -21.11 -19.70 13.78
CA LEU A 193 -19.90 -20.50 13.86
C LEU A 193 -19.20 -20.49 12.49
N ILE A 194 -17.87 -20.42 12.48
CA ILE A 194 -17.06 -20.38 11.26
C ILE A 194 -17.51 -21.50 10.29
N ASP A 195 -17.76 -22.70 10.80
CA ASP A 195 -18.30 -23.85 10.05
C ASP A 195 -19.58 -23.58 9.25
N ILE A 196 -20.49 -22.73 9.76
CA ILE A 196 -21.75 -22.39 9.07
C ILE A 196 -21.47 -21.43 7.91
N LYS A 197 -20.60 -20.44 8.12
CA LYS A 197 -20.22 -19.47 7.09
C LYS A 197 -19.37 -20.12 6.00
N ASP A 198 -18.46 -21.00 6.38
CA ASP A 198 -17.62 -21.75 5.45
C ASP A 198 -18.47 -22.63 4.55
N LYS A 199 -19.46 -23.32 5.12
CA LYS A 199 -20.43 -24.09 4.33
C LYS A 199 -21.21 -23.20 3.37
N GLN A 200 -21.69 -22.05 3.85
CA GLN A 200 -22.41 -21.09 2.99
C GLN A 200 -21.53 -20.63 1.83
N PHE A 201 -20.25 -20.36 2.05
CA PHE A 201 -19.32 -19.95 1.00
C PHE A 201 -18.98 -21.08 0.03
N SER A 202 -18.74 -22.30 0.54
CA SER A 202 -18.40 -23.47 -0.29
C SER A 202 -19.51 -23.85 -1.26
N ASP A 203 -20.76 -23.64 -0.86
CA ASP A 203 -21.95 -24.01 -1.63
C ASP A 203 -22.28 -22.99 -2.74
N LEU A 204 -21.62 -21.82 -2.77
CA LEU A 204 -21.88 -20.79 -3.79
C LEU A 204 -21.44 -21.23 -5.20
N SER A 205 -22.29 -20.92 -6.18
CA SER A 205 -21.92 -20.86 -7.59
C SER A 205 -21.23 -19.53 -7.94
N ALA A 206 -20.60 -19.46 -9.12
CA ALA A 206 -19.99 -18.23 -9.62
C ALA A 206 -21.02 -17.10 -9.81
N ASP A 207 -22.24 -17.43 -10.29
CA ASP A 207 -23.31 -16.44 -10.50
C ASP A 207 -23.84 -15.90 -9.17
N GLU A 208 -24.06 -16.76 -8.18
CA GLU A 208 -24.46 -16.31 -6.84
C GLU A 208 -23.39 -15.44 -6.21
N LEU A 209 -22.13 -15.89 -6.27
CA LEU A 209 -20.98 -15.13 -5.79
C LEU A 209 -20.93 -13.75 -6.46
N ASN A 210 -21.11 -13.66 -7.78
CA ASN A 210 -21.08 -12.40 -8.52
C ASN A 210 -22.15 -11.43 -8.04
N ASN A 211 -23.35 -11.93 -7.74
CA ASN A 211 -24.50 -11.13 -7.31
C ASN A 211 -24.52 -10.82 -5.81
N LEU A 212 -23.60 -11.40 -5.00
CA LEU A 212 -23.52 -11.06 -3.59
C LEU A 212 -23.20 -9.56 -3.37
N PRO A 213 -23.95 -8.89 -2.47
CA PRO A 213 -23.54 -7.59 -1.93
C PRO A 213 -22.13 -7.65 -1.36
N TYR A 214 -21.38 -6.56 -1.46
CA TYR A 214 -19.97 -6.54 -1.08
C TYR A 214 -19.75 -6.90 0.40
N GLU A 215 -20.64 -6.48 1.28
CA GLU A 215 -20.58 -6.76 2.71
C GLU A 215 -20.71 -8.25 2.98
N LYS A 216 -21.70 -8.87 2.32
CA LYS A 216 -21.95 -10.29 2.45
C LYS A 216 -20.79 -11.09 1.86
N PHE A 217 -20.22 -10.59 0.76
CA PHE A 217 -18.98 -11.13 0.22
C PHE A 217 -17.83 -11.02 1.23
N VAL A 218 -17.57 -9.87 1.84
CA VAL A 218 -16.49 -9.72 2.82
C VAL A 218 -16.71 -10.60 4.05
N GLU A 219 -17.96 -10.75 4.50
CA GLU A 219 -18.31 -11.58 5.65
C GLU A 219 -18.19 -13.09 5.44
N LEU A 220 -18.27 -13.54 4.19
CA LEU A 220 -18.23 -14.96 3.81
C LEU A 220 -16.89 -15.37 3.18
N ALA A 221 -16.34 -14.52 2.32
CA ALA A 221 -15.28 -14.85 1.38
C ALA A 221 -13.97 -14.11 1.66
N ASP A 222 -14.01 -12.87 2.16
CA ASP A 222 -12.81 -12.09 2.50
C ASP A 222 -12.57 -12.08 4.01
N ILE A 223 -12.51 -13.27 4.62
CA ILE A 223 -12.35 -13.47 6.06
C ILE A 223 -10.88 -13.28 6.50
N PRO A 224 -10.57 -12.95 7.76
CA PRO A 224 -9.18 -12.85 8.19
C PRO A 224 -8.39 -14.14 7.93
N MET A 225 -7.15 -14.05 7.42
CA MET A 225 -6.32 -15.22 7.08
C MET A 225 -6.08 -16.19 8.25
N LYS A 226 -6.21 -15.72 9.50
CA LYS A 226 -6.09 -16.56 10.70
C LYS A 226 -7.30 -17.48 10.94
N ASP A 227 -8.44 -17.13 10.36
CA ASP A 227 -9.72 -17.83 10.50
C ASP A 227 -9.99 -18.73 9.28
N GLU A 228 -9.02 -18.82 8.36
CA GLU A 228 -9.07 -19.55 7.10
C GLU A 228 -9.09 -21.08 7.30
N THR A 229 -9.87 -21.79 6.47
CA THR A 229 -9.99 -23.26 6.55
C THR A 229 -9.61 -23.93 5.23
N PRO A 230 -9.20 -25.22 5.22
CA PRO A 230 -8.87 -25.92 3.98
C PRO A 230 -10.02 -25.96 2.97
N THR A 231 -11.28 -26.04 3.44
CA THR A 231 -12.46 -26.04 2.57
C THR A 231 -12.67 -24.67 1.93
N HIS A 232 -12.54 -23.61 2.73
CA HIS A 232 -12.66 -22.24 2.25
C HIS A 232 -11.57 -21.92 1.23
N MET A 233 -10.30 -22.18 1.56
CA MET A 233 -9.14 -22.09 0.66
C MET A 233 -9.33 -22.86 -0.67
N SER A 234 -9.87 -24.09 -0.63
CA SER A 234 -10.15 -24.86 -1.85
C SER A 234 -11.18 -24.16 -2.73
N LYS A 235 -12.17 -23.49 -2.13
CA LYS A 235 -13.19 -22.75 -2.86
C LYS A 235 -12.64 -21.44 -3.42
N GLU A 236 -11.74 -20.77 -2.70
CA GLU A 236 -11.00 -19.61 -3.22
C GLU A 236 -10.21 -19.96 -4.49
N TRP A 237 -9.51 -21.11 -4.48
CA TRP A 237 -8.84 -21.62 -5.68
C TRP A 237 -9.79 -21.83 -6.86
N GLU A 238 -10.96 -22.43 -6.61
CA GLU A 238 -11.99 -22.64 -7.62
C GLU A 238 -12.43 -21.30 -8.22
N PHE A 239 -12.76 -20.33 -7.39
CA PHE A 239 -13.24 -19.01 -7.85
C PHE A 239 -12.15 -18.15 -8.50
N ALA A 240 -10.90 -18.19 -8.01
CA ALA A 240 -9.79 -17.49 -8.64
C ALA A 240 -9.56 -17.97 -10.09
N ALA A 241 -9.63 -19.29 -10.29
CA ALA A 241 -9.45 -19.91 -11.60
C ALA A 241 -10.69 -19.76 -12.52
N ASN A 242 -11.88 -19.56 -11.97
CA ASN A 242 -13.11 -19.49 -12.76
C ASN A 242 -13.30 -18.15 -13.47
N ILE A 243 -13.21 -18.16 -14.80
CA ILE A 243 -13.37 -16.97 -15.66
C ILE A 243 -14.77 -16.34 -15.64
N GLN A 244 -15.78 -17.02 -15.11
CA GLN A 244 -17.14 -16.49 -14.97
C GLN A 244 -17.30 -15.61 -13.72
N VAL A 245 -16.41 -15.72 -12.74
CA VAL A 245 -16.40 -14.81 -11.59
C VAL A 245 -15.90 -13.45 -12.05
N ASN A 246 -16.50 -12.36 -11.58
CA ASN A 246 -16.09 -11.02 -11.96
C ASN A 246 -14.66 -10.69 -11.48
N GLU A 247 -14.00 -9.80 -12.20
CA GLU A 247 -12.56 -9.55 -12.04
C GLU A 247 -12.21 -9.02 -10.64
N THR A 248 -13.07 -8.19 -10.05
CA THR A 248 -12.86 -7.66 -8.69
C THR A 248 -12.84 -8.77 -7.65
N LYS A 249 -13.84 -9.66 -7.64
CA LYS A 249 -13.93 -10.78 -6.68
C LYS A 249 -12.82 -11.81 -6.93
N ARG A 250 -12.48 -12.09 -8.21
CA ARG A 250 -11.34 -12.92 -8.56
C ARG A 250 -10.01 -12.34 -8.08
N GLY A 251 -9.81 -11.04 -8.26
CA GLY A 251 -8.63 -10.32 -7.78
C GLY A 251 -8.46 -10.42 -6.26
N ILE A 252 -9.56 -10.36 -5.51
CA ILE A 252 -9.56 -10.57 -4.05
C ILE A 252 -9.07 -11.97 -3.69
N PHE A 253 -9.56 -13.03 -4.35
CA PHE A 253 -9.06 -14.39 -4.08
C PHE A 253 -7.59 -14.55 -4.48
N ILE A 254 -7.15 -13.97 -5.59
CA ILE A 254 -5.72 -13.99 -5.97
C ILE A 254 -4.86 -13.31 -4.90
N ASP A 255 -5.29 -12.15 -4.39
CA ASP A 255 -4.60 -11.44 -3.31
C ASP A 255 -4.51 -12.28 -2.04
N ARG A 256 -5.58 -13.00 -1.67
CA ARG A 256 -5.63 -13.89 -0.49
C ARG A 256 -4.73 -15.11 -0.64
N LEU A 257 -4.82 -15.78 -1.79
CA LEU A 257 -3.97 -16.93 -2.13
C LEU A 257 -2.48 -16.57 -2.18
N ALA A 258 -2.14 -15.35 -2.60
CA ALA A 258 -0.76 -14.85 -2.62
C ALA A 258 -0.14 -14.72 -1.23
N VAL A 259 -0.95 -14.51 -0.19
CA VAL A 259 -0.48 -14.39 1.21
C VAL A 259 -0.66 -15.68 2.02
N SER A 260 -1.28 -16.70 1.43
CA SER A 260 -1.53 -17.99 2.07
C SER A 260 -0.25 -18.82 2.25
N ASN A 261 -0.31 -19.84 3.11
CA ASN A 261 0.75 -20.86 3.25
C ASN A 261 0.52 -22.09 2.35
N GLU A 262 -0.37 -21.99 1.36
CA GLU A 262 -0.68 -23.11 0.47
C GLU A 262 0.53 -23.53 -0.36
N GLN A 263 0.63 -24.82 -0.66
CA GLN A 263 1.65 -25.34 -1.57
C GLN A 263 1.21 -25.18 -3.03
N ASN A 264 2.18 -25.18 -3.96
CA ASN A 264 1.93 -25.13 -5.40
C ASN A 264 1.21 -23.85 -5.88
N VAL A 265 1.29 -22.73 -5.14
CA VAL A 265 0.72 -21.45 -5.56
C VAL A 265 1.34 -20.97 -6.86
N ILE A 266 2.67 -21.02 -6.97
CA ILE A 266 3.44 -20.56 -8.14
C ILE A 266 2.99 -21.24 -9.45
N PRO A 267 3.01 -22.58 -9.58
CA PRO A 267 2.59 -23.22 -10.83
C PRO A 267 1.11 -22.95 -11.16
N ARG A 268 0.23 -22.86 -10.17
CA ARG A 268 -1.19 -22.52 -10.39
C ARG A 268 -1.37 -21.08 -10.88
N PHE A 269 -0.68 -20.12 -10.27
CA PHE A 269 -0.72 -18.71 -10.66
C PHE A 269 -0.17 -18.50 -12.08
N LEU A 270 0.93 -19.18 -12.42
CA LEU A 270 1.50 -19.12 -13.76
C LEU A 270 0.56 -19.70 -14.81
N LYS A 271 -0.13 -20.80 -14.50
CA LYS A 271 -1.17 -21.37 -15.38
C LYS A 271 -2.30 -20.37 -15.60
N MET A 272 -2.85 -19.81 -14.52
CA MET A 272 -3.91 -18.79 -14.62
C MET A 272 -3.45 -17.56 -15.41
N TYR A 273 -2.19 -17.16 -15.27
CA TYR A 273 -1.64 -16.02 -15.99
C TYR A 273 -1.60 -16.24 -17.51
N GLN A 274 -1.28 -17.47 -17.94
CA GLN A 274 -1.28 -17.85 -19.35
C GLN A 274 -2.69 -17.90 -19.93
N GLU A 275 -3.68 -18.28 -19.13
CA GLU A 275 -5.09 -18.41 -19.53
C GLU A 275 -5.87 -17.09 -19.44
N ALA A 276 -5.40 -16.14 -18.61
CA ALA A 276 -6.07 -14.88 -18.37
C ALA A 276 -6.04 -13.94 -19.58
N LYS A 277 -7.23 -13.49 -19.99
CA LYS A 277 -7.41 -12.46 -21.04
C LYS A 277 -7.44 -11.04 -20.47
N SER A 278 -7.84 -10.91 -19.21
CA SER A 278 -7.94 -9.64 -18.49
C SER A 278 -6.58 -9.14 -18.06
N SER A 279 -6.27 -7.87 -18.34
CA SER A 279 -5.03 -7.28 -17.85
C SER A 279 -5.05 -7.05 -16.34
N GLU A 280 -6.21 -6.75 -15.74
CA GLU A 280 -6.35 -6.62 -14.29
C GLU A 280 -6.00 -7.93 -13.58
N ILE A 281 -6.54 -9.06 -14.04
CA ILE A 281 -6.21 -10.37 -13.47
C ILE A 281 -4.74 -10.73 -13.69
N ARG A 282 -4.17 -10.42 -14.87
CA ARG A 282 -2.74 -10.65 -15.13
C ARG A 282 -1.86 -9.82 -14.19
N SER A 283 -2.21 -8.56 -13.96
CA SER A 283 -1.53 -7.67 -13.01
C SER A 283 -1.58 -8.22 -11.58
N LYS A 284 -2.76 -8.68 -11.14
CA LYS A 284 -2.94 -9.34 -9.83
C LYS A 284 -2.08 -10.60 -9.69
N LEU A 285 -1.98 -11.42 -10.73
CA LEU A 285 -1.14 -12.62 -10.73
C LEU A 285 0.35 -12.29 -10.70
N ILE A 286 0.80 -11.25 -11.42
CA ILE A 286 2.19 -10.77 -11.36
C ILE A 286 2.53 -10.31 -9.93
N GLN A 287 1.68 -9.48 -9.33
CA GLN A 287 1.83 -9.06 -7.93
C GLN A 287 1.83 -10.25 -6.99
N GLY A 288 0.88 -11.18 -7.16
CA GLY A 288 0.71 -12.34 -6.30
C GLY A 288 1.92 -13.27 -6.34
N LEU A 289 2.52 -13.51 -7.51
CA LEU A 289 3.76 -14.28 -7.63
C LEU A 289 4.92 -13.64 -6.88
N MET A 290 5.08 -12.31 -6.97
CA MET A 290 6.11 -11.57 -6.24
C MET A 290 5.90 -11.67 -4.72
N ILE A 291 4.68 -11.39 -4.25
CA ILE A 291 4.33 -11.41 -2.83
C ILE A 291 4.47 -12.81 -2.23
N TYR A 292 3.95 -13.84 -2.91
CA TYR A 292 4.05 -15.21 -2.43
C TYR A 292 5.50 -15.65 -2.30
N TYR A 293 6.34 -15.38 -3.30
CA TYR A 293 7.76 -15.71 -3.23
C TYR A 293 8.45 -14.98 -2.06
N GLN A 294 8.28 -13.66 -1.94
CA GLN A 294 8.95 -12.89 -0.88
C GLN A 294 8.53 -13.35 0.52
N ASN A 295 7.30 -13.85 0.68
CA ASN A 295 6.82 -14.42 1.95
C ASN A 295 7.36 -15.82 2.26
N HIS A 296 7.88 -16.54 1.27
CA HIS A 296 8.34 -17.92 1.39
C HIS A 296 9.77 -18.14 0.88
N SER A 297 10.55 -17.07 0.71
CA SER A 297 11.89 -17.11 0.09
C SER A 297 12.82 -18.12 0.76
N ASP A 298 12.82 -18.19 2.09
CA ASP A 298 13.63 -19.13 2.87
C ASP A 298 13.41 -20.62 2.48
N SER A 299 12.19 -20.98 2.08
CA SER A 299 11.85 -22.35 1.66
C SER A 299 11.93 -22.57 0.15
N LEU A 300 11.81 -21.50 -0.65
CA LEU A 300 11.74 -21.57 -2.11
C LEU A 300 13.09 -21.36 -2.81
N ASP A 301 14.05 -20.65 -2.22
CA ASP A 301 15.31 -20.22 -2.86
C ASP A 301 16.20 -21.36 -3.42
N LYS A 302 15.89 -22.62 -3.09
CA LYS A 302 16.65 -23.81 -3.50
C LYS A 302 15.82 -24.84 -4.26
N ASN A 303 14.60 -24.49 -4.71
CA ASN A 303 13.71 -25.42 -5.36
C ASN A 303 13.40 -25.05 -6.82
N TYR A 304 12.66 -25.93 -7.49
CA TYR A 304 12.25 -25.77 -8.88
C TYR A 304 11.39 -24.52 -9.11
N ASP A 305 10.56 -24.12 -8.15
CA ASP A 305 9.69 -22.96 -8.29
C ASP A 305 10.48 -21.65 -8.42
N ALA A 306 11.65 -21.53 -7.75
CA ALA A 306 12.54 -20.39 -7.93
C ALA A 306 13.13 -20.31 -9.35
N GLU A 307 13.47 -21.45 -9.96
CA GLU A 307 13.94 -21.48 -11.35
C GLU A 307 12.84 -21.07 -12.34
N VAL A 308 11.62 -21.57 -12.12
CA VAL A 308 10.44 -21.22 -12.92
C VAL A 308 10.14 -19.71 -12.82
N LEU A 309 10.17 -19.14 -11.62
CA LEU A 309 9.97 -17.70 -11.42
C LEU A 309 11.08 -16.88 -12.08
N ARG A 310 12.34 -17.32 -11.98
CA ARG A 310 13.48 -16.67 -12.65
C ARG A 310 13.26 -16.58 -14.16
N GLU A 311 12.79 -17.65 -14.79
CA GLU A 311 12.46 -17.68 -16.22
C GLU A 311 11.26 -16.78 -16.56
N PHE A 312 10.22 -16.82 -15.73
CA PHE A 312 9.05 -15.96 -15.87
C PHE A 312 9.45 -14.48 -15.89
N TYR A 313 10.14 -13.99 -14.86
CA TYR A 313 10.55 -12.58 -14.78
C TYR A 313 11.54 -12.20 -15.89
N SER A 314 12.43 -13.11 -16.29
CA SER A 314 13.30 -12.91 -17.45
C SER A 314 12.51 -12.68 -18.74
N LYS A 315 11.49 -13.49 -19.00
CA LYS A 315 10.64 -13.35 -20.19
C LYS A 315 9.84 -12.06 -20.14
N MET A 316 9.29 -11.72 -18.98
CA MET A 316 8.46 -10.54 -18.78
C MET A 316 9.20 -9.23 -19.01
N LEU A 317 10.50 -9.18 -18.74
CA LEU A 317 11.33 -8.00 -18.98
C LEU A 317 11.34 -7.54 -20.45
N TYR A 318 11.05 -8.43 -21.41
CA TYR A 318 10.98 -8.14 -22.85
C TYR A 318 9.57 -7.81 -23.35
N GLN A 319 8.55 -7.92 -22.51
CA GLN A 319 7.19 -7.64 -22.92
C GLN A 319 6.86 -6.16 -22.79
N ASN A 320 5.90 -5.70 -23.58
CA ASN A 320 5.30 -4.40 -23.37
C ASN A 320 4.32 -4.53 -22.18
N LEU A 321 4.79 -4.15 -20.99
CA LEU A 321 4.04 -4.29 -19.75
C LEU A 321 3.06 -3.13 -19.59
N GLU A 322 1.97 -3.38 -18.88
CA GLU A 322 1.19 -2.26 -18.35
C GLU A 322 2.05 -1.49 -17.35
N ARG A 323 1.86 -0.16 -17.29
CA ARG A 323 2.68 0.73 -16.46
C ARG A 323 2.67 0.34 -14.99
N ASN A 324 1.58 -0.27 -14.52
CA ASN A 324 1.39 -0.68 -13.13
C ASN A 324 2.08 -2.01 -12.79
N ASP A 325 2.60 -2.75 -13.77
CA ASP A 325 3.28 -4.04 -13.57
C ASP A 325 4.80 -3.95 -13.64
N ALA A 326 5.31 -2.94 -14.33
CA ALA A 326 6.74 -2.83 -14.63
C ALA A 326 7.61 -2.81 -13.37
N ASP A 327 7.17 -2.14 -12.30
CA ASP A 327 7.89 -2.11 -11.03
C ASP A 327 7.98 -3.51 -10.38
N LYS A 328 6.88 -4.28 -10.39
CA LYS A 328 6.81 -5.65 -9.85
C LYS A 328 7.66 -6.62 -10.66
N ILE A 329 7.66 -6.50 -11.99
CA ILE A 329 8.51 -7.31 -12.86
C ILE A 329 9.99 -7.00 -12.63
N ILE A 330 10.38 -5.73 -12.52
CA ILE A 330 11.76 -5.35 -12.24
C ILE A 330 12.18 -5.88 -10.86
N ARG A 331 11.32 -5.78 -9.83
CA ARG A 331 11.56 -6.33 -8.49
C ARG A 331 11.77 -7.84 -8.53
N GLY A 332 10.85 -8.59 -9.13
CA GLY A 332 11.01 -10.03 -9.32
C GLY A 332 12.29 -10.36 -10.09
N TYR A 333 12.64 -9.61 -11.12
CA TYR A 333 13.92 -9.79 -11.81
C TYR A 333 15.12 -9.55 -10.88
N ILE A 334 15.08 -8.52 -10.03
CA ILE A 334 16.08 -8.25 -9.00
C ILE A 334 16.08 -9.35 -7.93
N ASP A 335 15.00 -10.03 -7.63
CA ASP A 335 15.04 -11.08 -6.61
C ASP A 335 15.82 -12.32 -7.11
N PHE A 336 15.63 -12.72 -8.39
CA PHE A 336 16.15 -14.00 -8.89
C PHE A 336 17.49 -13.99 -9.65
N HIS A 337 18.03 -12.82 -10.02
CA HIS A 337 19.21 -12.75 -10.90
C HIS A 337 20.49 -12.36 -10.18
N SER A 338 21.67 -12.69 -10.70
CA SER A 338 22.93 -12.17 -10.17
C SER A 338 23.16 -10.72 -10.60
N ALA A 339 24.10 -10.04 -9.94
CA ALA A 339 24.50 -8.68 -10.36
C ALA A 339 25.00 -8.64 -11.82
N GLN A 340 25.77 -9.64 -12.24
CA GLN A 340 26.26 -9.71 -13.63
C GLN A 340 25.12 -9.89 -14.64
N GLN A 341 24.12 -10.71 -14.31
CA GLN A 341 22.95 -10.88 -15.16
C GLN A 341 22.16 -9.58 -15.31
N ILE A 342 22.00 -8.83 -14.21
CA ILE A 342 21.38 -7.50 -14.22
C ILE A 342 22.17 -6.53 -15.09
N ILE A 343 23.50 -6.48 -14.97
CA ILE A 343 24.36 -5.63 -15.81
C ILE A 343 24.15 -5.97 -17.29
N ASN A 344 24.12 -7.25 -17.63
CA ASN A 344 23.92 -7.72 -19.01
C ASN A 344 22.54 -7.38 -19.60
N ARG A 345 21.55 -7.08 -18.74
CA ARG A 345 20.17 -6.71 -19.12
C ARG A 345 19.80 -5.28 -18.76
N ARG A 346 20.80 -4.45 -18.46
CA ARG A 346 20.61 -3.07 -17.96
C ARG A 346 19.68 -2.25 -18.87
N SER A 347 19.90 -2.27 -20.18
CA SER A 347 19.10 -1.48 -21.13
C SER A 347 17.61 -1.83 -21.06
N GLN A 348 17.28 -3.11 -20.92
CA GLN A 348 15.90 -3.58 -20.83
C GLN A 348 15.27 -3.16 -19.50
N ILE A 349 16.01 -3.29 -18.39
CA ILE A 349 15.56 -2.81 -17.08
C ILE A 349 15.28 -1.31 -17.11
N GLU A 350 16.20 -0.51 -17.64
CA GLU A 350 16.04 0.94 -17.73
C GLU A 350 14.89 1.34 -18.68
N GLN A 351 14.67 0.59 -19.76
CA GLN A 351 13.53 0.80 -20.65
C GLN A 351 12.18 0.54 -19.96
N GLN A 352 12.08 -0.52 -19.15
CA GLN A 352 10.87 -0.81 -18.37
C GLN A 352 10.58 0.26 -17.30
N MET A 353 11.61 0.99 -16.83
CA MET A 353 11.41 2.11 -15.90
C MET A 353 10.78 3.36 -16.54
N VAL A 354 10.71 3.43 -17.88
CA VAL A 354 10.17 4.62 -18.57
C VAL A 354 8.68 4.77 -18.27
N GLY A 355 8.30 5.94 -17.74
CA GLY A 355 6.90 6.25 -17.42
C GLY A 355 6.41 5.72 -16.08
N ILE A 356 7.26 5.04 -15.31
CA ILE A 356 6.99 4.72 -13.89
C ILE A 356 7.08 6.00 -13.05
N GLU A 357 6.30 6.08 -11.97
CA GLU A 357 6.35 7.20 -11.02
C GLU A 357 7.78 7.35 -10.42
N PRO A 358 8.37 8.56 -10.39
CA PRO A 358 9.77 8.77 -10.00
C PRO A 358 10.20 8.21 -8.64
N ARG A 359 9.32 8.15 -7.63
CA ARG A 359 9.63 7.58 -6.30
C ARG A 359 9.74 6.06 -6.38
N LEU A 360 8.93 5.39 -7.20
CA LEU A 360 9.09 3.96 -7.47
C LEU A 360 10.41 3.69 -8.19
N ILE A 361 10.77 4.51 -9.19
CA ILE A 361 12.07 4.41 -9.89
C ILE A 361 13.23 4.59 -8.89
N LEU A 362 13.13 5.55 -7.97
CA LEU A 362 14.14 5.74 -6.92
C LEU A 362 14.36 4.46 -6.12
N GLY A 363 13.27 3.85 -5.63
CA GLY A 363 13.32 2.58 -4.90
C GLY A 363 13.99 1.46 -5.70
N LEU A 364 13.60 1.26 -6.96
CA LEU A 364 14.18 0.23 -7.82
C LEU A 364 15.68 0.45 -8.08
N LYS A 365 16.10 1.71 -8.33
CA LYS A 365 17.52 2.02 -8.55
C LYS A 365 18.35 1.81 -7.29
N LEU A 366 17.81 2.13 -6.12
CA LEU A 366 18.48 1.85 -4.84
C LEU A 366 18.59 0.33 -4.61
N GLU A 367 17.53 -0.43 -4.88
CA GLU A 367 17.55 -1.91 -4.82
C GLU A 367 18.61 -2.54 -5.73
N LEU A 368 18.77 -2.01 -6.94
CA LEU A 368 19.85 -2.42 -7.84
C LEU A 368 21.22 -2.06 -7.24
N ALA A 369 21.37 -0.85 -6.70
CA ALA A 369 22.63 -0.38 -6.13
C ALA A 369 23.07 -1.22 -4.90
N TYR A 370 22.15 -1.71 -4.08
CA TYR A 370 22.48 -2.58 -2.93
C TYR A 370 23.09 -3.92 -3.29
N LYS A 371 22.87 -4.37 -4.53
CA LYS A 371 23.07 -5.76 -4.88
C LYS A 371 24.52 -6.13 -5.11
N SER A 372 25.33 -5.20 -5.61
CA SER A 372 26.78 -5.37 -5.69
C SER A 372 27.48 -4.03 -5.85
N LEU A 373 28.80 -4.03 -5.65
CA LEU A 373 29.65 -2.86 -5.89
C LEU A 373 29.58 -2.38 -7.36
N GLU A 374 29.50 -3.30 -8.31
CA GLU A 374 29.41 -2.99 -9.74
C GLU A 374 28.09 -2.28 -10.07
N LEU A 375 26.99 -2.70 -9.45
CA LEU A 375 25.69 -2.03 -9.61
C LEU A 375 25.64 -0.71 -8.84
N GLU A 376 26.28 -0.61 -7.67
CA GLU A 376 26.44 0.64 -6.91
C GLU A 376 27.04 1.74 -7.80
N LYS A 377 28.15 1.43 -8.48
CA LYS A 377 28.86 2.33 -9.40
C LYS A 377 28.00 2.82 -10.56
N ILE A 378 27.00 2.04 -10.96
CA ILE A 378 26.08 2.39 -12.05
C ILE A 378 24.91 3.22 -11.54
N TYR A 379 24.26 2.75 -10.48
CA TYR A 379 22.95 3.25 -10.09
C TYR A 379 23.00 4.40 -9.10
N ILE A 380 24.05 4.56 -8.28
CA ILE A 380 24.17 5.75 -7.42
C ILE A 380 24.30 7.03 -8.26
N PRO A 381 25.20 7.12 -9.26
CA PRO A 381 25.24 8.28 -10.14
C PRO A 381 23.91 8.55 -10.86
N ALA A 382 23.24 7.49 -11.35
CA ALA A 382 21.94 7.62 -12.00
C ALA A 382 20.83 8.11 -11.06
N VAL A 383 20.87 7.71 -9.78
CA VAL A 383 19.98 8.24 -8.74
C VAL A 383 20.24 9.73 -8.53
N ILE A 384 21.51 10.15 -8.39
CA ILE A 384 21.85 11.56 -8.21
C ILE A 384 21.40 12.41 -9.41
N GLU A 385 21.60 11.93 -10.64
CA GLU A 385 21.11 12.61 -11.84
C GLU A 385 19.58 12.77 -11.83
N MET A 386 18.86 11.70 -11.47
CA MET A 386 17.42 11.70 -11.35
C MET A 386 16.93 12.72 -10.31
N LEU A 387 17.57 12.75 -9.14
CA LEU A 387 17.22 13.68 -8.06
C LEU A 387 17.47 15.15 -8.47
N ARG A 388 18.59 15.45 -9.14
CA ARG A 388 18.87 16.78 -9.72
C ARG A 388 17.84 17.20 -10.77
N LYS A 389 17.34 16.24 -11.56
CA LYS A 389 16.33 16.49 -12.58
C LYS A 389 14.96 16.84 -11.98
N TYR A 390 14.50 16.05 -11.01
CA TYR A 390 13.14 16.24 -10.46
C TYR A 390 13.07 17.26 -9.33
N GLN A 391 14.10 17.35 -8.48
CA GLN A 391 14.16 18.27 -7.32
C GLN A 391 12.93 18.22 -6.41
N ARG A 392 12.25 17.07 -6.32
CA ARG A 392 11.07 16.86 -5.48
C ARG A 392 11.48 16.43 -4.08
N SER A 393 10.89 17.03 -3.06
CA SER A 393 11.25 16.76 -1.66
C SER A 393 10.89 15.34 -1.21
N ASP A 394 9.87 14.72 -1.81
CA ASP A 394 9.51 13.33 -1.50
C ASP A 394 10.57 12.32 -1.96
N LEU A 395 11.26 12.62 -3.06
CA LEU A 395 12.40 11.83 -3.55
C LEU A 395 13.65 12.09 -2.72
N ASP A 396 13.95 13.36 -2.44
CA ASP A 396 15.09 13.77 -1.62
C ASP A 396 15.01 13.16 -0.21
N GLY A 397 13.87 13.28 0.46
CA GLY A 397 13.67 12.74 1.80
C GLY A 397 13.83 11.22 1.85
N MET A 398 13.30 10.50 0.85
CA MET A 398 13.51 9.05 0.72
C MET A 398 14.99 8.74 0.55
N PHE A 399 15.67 9.41 -0.38
CA PHE A 399 17.09 9.19 -0.66
C PHE A 399 17.97 9.50 0.56
N PHE A 400 17.77 10.65 1.22
CA PHE A 400 18.56 11.03 2.38
C PHE A 400 18.36 10.09 3.56
N GLY A 401 17.12 9.76 3.88
CA GLY A 401 16.80 8.87 5.00
C GLY A 401 17.37 7.46 4.82
N ILE A 402 17.33 6.96 3.58
CA ILE A 402 17.93 5.67 3.23
C ILE A 402 19.46 5.73 3.26
N THR A 403 20.05 6.74 2.61
CA THR A 403 21.50 6.88 2.50
C THR A 403 22.14 7.13 3.87
N LYS A 404 21.46 7.83 4.78
CA LYS A 404 21.95 8.05 6.15
C LYS A 404 22.24 6.74 6.87
N LEU A 405 21.44 5.70 6.64
CA LEU A 405 21.69 4.38 7.23
C LEU A 405 22.72 3.59 6.41
N TRP A 406 22.62 3.66 5.08
CA TRP A 406 23.45 2.85 4.20
C TRP A 406 24.90 3.33 4.03
N HIS A 407 25.19 4.62 4.22
CA HIS A 407 26.47 5.21 3.78
C HIS A 407 27.72 4.53 4.35
N GLU A 408 27.66 3.98 5.57
CA GLU A 408 28.75 3.24 6.20
C GLU A 408 29.09 1.93 5.47
N SER A 409 28.12 1.38 4.74
CA SER A 409 28.26 0.17 3.94
C SER A 409 28.53 0.44 2.46
N LEU A 410 28.61 1.71 2.04
CA LEU A 410 29.00 2.07 0.67
C LEU A 410 30.45 1.69 0.43
N LYS A 411 30.69 0.95 -0.65
CA LYS A 411 32.02 0.41 -0.95
C LYS A 411 32.74 1.25 -2.01
N ASP A 412 32.02 2.06 -2.78
CA ASP A 412 32.60 2.89 -3.84
C ASP A 412 32.83 4.35 -3.41
N LYS A 413 34.08 4.80 -3.56
CA LYS A 413 34.46 6.19 -3.24
C LYS A 413 33.81 7.22 -4.17
N HIS A 414 33.52 6.87 -5.43
CA HIS A 414 32.85 7.78 -6.35
C HIS A 414 31.37 7.95 -5.98
N SER A 415 30.69 6.90 -5.52
CA SER A 415 29.35 6.98 -4.94
C SER A 415 29.30 7.99 -3.79
N ILE A 416 30.22 7.89 -2.82
CA ILE A 416 30.30 8.83 -1.70
C ILE A 416 30.53 10.27 -2.18
N THR A 417 31.42 10.45 -3.16
CA THR A 417 31.70 11.76 -3.75
C THR A 417 30.47 12.35 -4.45
N ALA A 418 29.72 11.54 -5.20
CA ALA A 418 28.50 11.94 -5.86
C ALA A 418 27.40 12.34 -4.86
N ILE A 419 27.27 11.60 -3.76
CA ILE A 419 26.34 11.91 -2.66
C ILE A 419 26.71 13.27 -2.02
N LYS A 420 27.98 13.47 -1.66
CA LYS A 420 28.45 14.75 -1.09
C LYS A 420 28.18 15.92 -2.03
N SER A 421 28.50 15.75 -3.32
CA SER A 421 28.20 16.76 -4.35
C SER A 421 26.70 17.06 -4.48
N TYR A 422 25.82 16.07 -4.25
CA TYR A 422 24.38 16.28 -4.26
C TYR A 422 23.88 17.01 -3.00
N LEU A 423 24.47 16.74 -1.84
CA LEU A 423 24.18 17.49 -0.61
C LEU A 423 24.55 18.96 -0.76
N ASP A 424 25.70 19.26 -1.35
CA ASP A 424 26.12 20.64 -1.63
C ASP A 424 25.13 21.33 -2.58
N PHE A 425 24.69 20.63 -3.63
CA PHE A 425 23.69 21.13 -4.58
C PHE A 425 22.35 21.46 -3.89
N THR A 426 21.90 20.62 -2.96
CA THR A 426 20.61 20.76 -2.27
C THR A 426 20.67 21.63 -1.01
N GLU A 427 21.86 22.06 -0.58
CA GLU A 427 22.04 22.84 0.65
C GLU A 427 21.20 24.14 0.64
N LYS A 428 21.17 24.85 -0.50
CA LYS A 428 20.35 26.07 -0.62
C LYS A 428 18.87 25.79 -0.35
N LYS A 429 18.35 24.65 -0.83
CA LYS A 429 16.96 24.24 -0.67
C LYS A 429 16.64 23.92 0.79
N TYR A 430 17.47 23.12 1.47
CA TYR A 430 17.12 22.60 2.80
C TYR A 430 17.69 23.38 3.99
N VAL A 431 18.75 24.15 3.79
CA VAL A 431 19.36 24.98 4.85
C VAL A 431 18.93 26.43 4.74
N ARG A 432 18.90 26.98 3.52
CA ARG A 432 18.77 28.43 3.30
C ARG A 432 17.37 28.89 2.93
N SER A 433 16.44 27.96 2.70
CA SER A 433 15.04 28.28 2.35
C SER A 433 14.10 28.03 3.53
N SER A 434 13.09 28.88 3.67
CA SER A 434 11.94 28.65 4.55
C SER A 434 11.04 27.54 3.99
N ALA A 435 10.28 26.88 4.85
CA ALA A 435 9.37 25.82 4.44
C ALA A 435 8.32 26.35 3.45
N ASN A 436 8.14 25.65 2.34
CA ASN A 436 6.97 25.81 1.48
C ASN A 436 5.82 25.01 2.11
N THR A 437 4.71 25.67 2.46
CA THR A 437 3.53 25.01 3.06
C THR A 437 2.80 24.10 2.07
N GLU A 438 3.02 24.23 0.77
CA GLU A 438 2.42 23.34 -0.25
C GLU A 438 3.20 22.03 -0.43
N ASP A 439 4.49 22.00 -0.07
CA ASP A 439 5.33 20.82 -0.19
C ASP A 439 5.30 20.00 1.11
N LEU A 440 4.35 19.06 1.17
CA LEU A 440 4.11 18.20 2.35
C LEU A 440 5.34 17.36 2.77
N TYR A 441 6.33 17.19 1.89
CA TYR A 441 7.54 16.41 2.16
C TYR A 441 8.74 17.25 2.56
N PHE A 442 8.66 18.58 2.42
CA PHE A 442 9.80 19.46 2.63
C PHE A 442 10.40 19.32 4.04
N GLY A 443 9.55 19.29 5.07
CA GLY A 443 9.99 19.17 6.47
C GLY A 443 10.73 17.87 6.74
N VAL A 444 10.19 16.75 6.24
CA VAL A 444 10.81 15.42 6.35
C VAL A 444 12.14 15.39 5.61
N ALA A 445 12.17 15.88 4.37
CA ALA A 445 13.39 15.93 3.56
C ALA A 445 14.47 16.81 4.20
N LYS A 446 14.09 17.96 4.76
CA LYS A 446 15.00 18.88 5.47
C LYS A 446 15.63 18.22 6.70
N ASN A 447 14.86 17.47 7.48
CA ASN A 447 15.38 16.75 8.64
C ASN A 447 16.32 15.62 8.22
N SER A 448 15.90 14.79 7.25
CA SER A 448 16.75 13.71 6.72
C SER A 448 18.04 14.24 6.05
N PHE A 449 17.98 15.40 5.38
CA PHE A 449 19.16 16.08 4.85
C PHE A 449 20.17 16.43 5.95
N LYS A 450 19.70 17.05 7.04
CA LYS A 450 20.57 17.43 8.17
C LYS A 450 21.20 16.21 8.81
N GLU A 451 20.42 15.15 9.02
CA GLU A 451 20.92 13.89 9.58
C GLU A 451 22.02 13.30 8.70
N LEU A 452 21.78 13.14 7.40
CA LEU A 452 22.77 12.59 6.48
C LEU A 452 24.03 13.46 6.39
N LYS A 453 23.87 14.80 6.32
CA LYS A 453 25.00 15.73 6.25
C LYS A 453 25.88 15.64 7.49
N ASN A 454 25.30 15.41 8.67
CA ASN A 454 26.05 15.25 9.91
C ASN A 454 26.75 13.88 10.03
N SER A 455 26.29 12.88 9.28
CA SER A 455 26.89 11.54 9.26
C SER A 455 28.06 11.40 8.28
N LEU A 456 28.17 12.26 7.26
CA LEU A 456 29.17 12.20 6.18
C LEU A 456 30.32 13.21 6.34
#